data_AF-A0A0U1MAC5-F1
#
_entry.id   AF-A0A0U1MAC5-F1
#
_cell.length_a   1.000
_cell.length_b   1.000
_cell.length_c   1.000
_cell.angle_alpha   90.00
_cell.angle_beta   90.00
_cell.angle_gamma   90.00
#
_symmetry.space_group_name_H-M   'P 1'
#
loop_
_entity.id
_entity.type
_entity.pdbx_description
1 polymer ?
#
loop_
_entity_poly.entity_id
_entity_poly.type
_entity_poly.pdbx_seq_one_letter_code
_entity_poly.pdbx_strand_id
1 'polypeptide(L)'
;MTPGTQPTHNTTSLSEISTHSAAADLERSLQHSTVDNPRLRLDRDTLVKMKLNISYPANGSQKLIEIDDDRKLRAFMEKRMGSELFKITGGNDKQGFPMKQGVLLPNRVKLLLSDGHSCYRPRRTGERKRKSVRGAITGQDLAVLALSIIKQGENDIPGLTDVVNPKRLGPKRATKIRRFFGLDKKDDVRKFVIRRTVTREGKQDYTKAPKIQRLVTPQRLQRKRNRIAIKRRRAEAAREAANDYAKLLASRVQEEKAKRSELRKRRASSLRK
;
A
#
# COMPACT_ATOMS: atom_id res chain seq x y z
N MET A 1 -17.27 -54.77 97.07
CA MET A 1 -18.22 -53.77 97.63
C MET A 1 -19.05 -53.25 96.46
N THR A 2 -20.29 -53.71 96.40
CA THR A 2 -21.42 -53.06 95.70
C THR A 2 -21.78 -51.74 96.41
N PRO A 3 -22.81 -50.95 96.01
CA PRO A 3 -23.60 -50.94 94.76
C PRO A 3 -23.87 -49.53 94.20
N GLY A 4 -24.57 -49.49 93.05
CA GLY A 4 -25.75 -48.62 92.87
C GLY A 4 -25.82 -47.97 91.48
N THR A 5 -26.95 -47.84 90.78
CA THR A 5 -28.35 -48.25 91.01
C THR A 5 -29.09 -48.09 89.67
N GLN A 6 -29.51 -49.23 89.10
CA GLN A 6 -30.78 -49.54 88.42
C GLN A 6 -31.37 -48.71 87.24
N PRO A 7 -32.19 -49.37 86.39
CA PRO A 7 -32.70 -48.91 85.09
C PRO A 7 -34.19 -48.50 85.13
N THR A 8 -34.74 -47.92 84.05
CA THR A 8 -36.17 -48.07 83.72
C THR A 8 -36.43 -48.05 82.21
N HIS A 9 -37.28 -48.98 81.79
CA HIS A 9 -37.86 -49.18 80.47
C HIS A 9 -39.10 -48.29 80.26
N ASN A 10 -39.51 -48.05 79.00
CA ASN A 10 -40.84 -48.40 78.43
C ASN A 10 -41.13 -47.56 77.15
N THR A 11 -41.18 -48.17 75.97
CA THR A 11 -42.31 -48.89 75.29
C THR A 11 -43.20 -47.99 74.42
N THR A 12 -43.14 -48.28 73.12
CA THR A 12 -44.23 -48.46 72.14
C THR A 12 -45.21 -47.31 71.86
N SER A 13 -45.25 -46.84 70.60
CA SER A 13 -46.35 -47.14 69.66
C SER A 13 -46.29 -46.29 68.37
N LEU A 14 -46.88 -46.87 67.33
CA LEU A 14 -46.86 -46.51 65.90
C LEU A 14 -47.91 -45.45 65.52
N SER A 15 -47.81 -44.96 64.28
CA SER A 15 -48.76 -44.12 63.49
C SER A 15 -48.83 -42.65 63.92
N GLU A 16 -48.78 -41.61 63.07
CA GLU A 16 -49.08 -41.45 61.65
C GLU A 16 -48.55 -40.07 61.15
N ILE A 17 -48.10 -40.01 59.89
CA ILE A 17 -48.20 -38.87 58.93
C ILE A 17 -47.43 -37.55 59.25
N SER A 18 -46.39 -37.24 58.47
CA SER A 18 -46.56 -36.39 57.26
C SER A 18 -45.23 -36.18 56.52
N THR A 19 -45.29 -36.38 55.22
CA THR A 19 -44.24 -36.19 54.24
C THR A 19 -44.07 -34.70 53.91
N HIS A 20 -43.39 -33.92 54.76
CA HIS A 20 -43.00 -32.54 54.42
C HIS A 20 -41.72 -32.09 55.13
N SER A 21 -40.57 -32.73 54.88
CA SER A 21 -39.28 -32.16 55.33
C SER A 21 -38.02 -32.69 54.64
N ALA A 22 -38.11 -33.29 53.45
CA ALA A 22 -36.91 -33.79 52.73
C ALA A 22 -36.63 -33.06 51.40
N ALA A 23 -37.57 -32.23 50.91
CA ALA A 23 -37.41 -31.47 49.67
C ALA A 23 -36.74 -30.09 49.86
N ALA A 24 -36.80 -29.52 51.08
CA ALA A 24 -36.30 -28.16 51.33
C ALA A 24 -34.77 -28.09 51.52
N ASP A 25 -34.13 -29.18 51.96
CA ASP A 25 -32.68 -29.18 52.23
C ASP A 25 -31.83 -29.59 51.00
N LEU A 26 -32.45 -30.22 50.00
CA LEU A 26 -31.79 -30.51 48.72
C LEU A 26 -31.82 -29.30 47.76
N GLU A 27 -32.80 -28.41 47.88
CA GLU A 27 -32.81 -27.14 47.14
C GLU A 27 -31.82 -26.10 47.67
N ARG A 28 -31.45 -26.17 48.95
CA ARG A 28 -30.54 -25.18 49.56
C ARG A 28 -29.05 -25.50 49.35
N SER A 29 -28.70 -26.75 49.01
CA SER A 29 -27.33 -27.15 48.63
C SER A 29 -27.03 -26.99 47.13
N LEU A 30 -28.06 -26.82 46.29
CA LEU A 30 -27.92 -26.50 44.87
C LEU A 30 -27.90 -25.00 44.55
N GLN A 31 -27.96 -24.13 45.57
CA GLN A 31 -27.98 -22.66 45.41
C GLN A 31 -26.61 -21.98 45.58
N HIS A 32 -25.50 -22.70 45.75
CA HIS A 32 -24.16 -22.10 45.91
C HIS A 32 -23.08 -22.60 44.93
N SER A 33 -23.46 -23.22 43.82
CA SER A 33 -22.51 -23.67 42.78
C SER A 33 -22.86 -23.18 41.38
N THR A 34 -23.34 -21.94 41.25
CA THR A 34 -23.27 -21.21 39.99
C THR A 34 -22.82 -19.78 40.27
N VAL A 35 -21.52 -19.63 40.58
CA VAL A 35 -20.83 -18.39 40.22
C VAL A 35 -20.87 -18.34 38.70
N ASP A 36 -21.89 -17.65 38.16
CA ASP A 36 -21.90 -17.14 36.79
C ASP A 36 -20.64 -16.30 36.65
N ASN A 37 -19.56 -16.95 36.18
CA ASN A 37 -18.32 -16.29 35.86
C ASN A 37 -18.58 -15.52 34.55
N PRO A 38 -18.63 -14.17 34.55
CA PRO A 38 -18.96 -13.40 33.35
C PRO A 38 -17.84 -13.43 32.29
N ARG A 39 -16.86 -14.33 32.42
CA ARG A 39 -15.72 -14.47 31.50
C ARG A 39 -15.74 -15.74 30.64
N LEU A 40 -16.78 -16.59 30.72
CA LEU A 40 -16.84 -17.83 29.94
C LEU A 40 -18.21 -18.14 29.32
N ARG A 41 -19.05 -17.13 29.07
CA ARG A 41 -19.97 -17.20 27.92
C ARG A 41 -19.22 -16.61 26.74
N LEU A 42 -18.42 -17.44 26.07
CA LEU A 42 -18.08 -17.14 24.68
C LEU A 42 -19.41 -17.23 23.93
N ASP A 43 -20.01 -16.08 23.65
CA ASP A 43 -21.15 -15.98 22.76
C ASP A 43 -20.82 -16.76 21.48
N ARG A 44 -21.45 -17.92 21.32
CA ARG A 44 -21.44 -18.68 20.06
C ARG A 44 -22.07 -17.88 18.90
N ASP A 45 -22.59 -16.67 19.18
CA ASP A 45 -23.28 -15.78 18.25
C ASP A 45 -22.60 -14.42 18.00
N THR A 46 -21.31 -14.26 18.34
CA THR A 46 -20.50 -13.30 17.56
C THR A 46 -20.10 -13.93 16.23
N LEU A 47 -21.10 -14.39 15.46
CA LEU A 47 -20.96 -14.75 14.05
C LEU A 47 -20.30 -13.55 13.37
N VAL A 48 -19.03 -13.68 13.03
CA VAL A 48 -18.29 -12.63 12.33
C VAL A 48 -18.91 -12.49 10.94
N LYS A 49 -19.87 -11.56 10.86
CA LYS A 49 -20.60 -11.19 9.64
C LYS A 49 -19.60 -10.75 8.58
N MET A 50 -19.67 -11.35 7.40
CA MET A 50 -18.77 -11.02 6.30
C MET A 50 -19.21 -9.69 5.68
N LYS A 51 -18.28 -8.75 5.53
CA LYS A 51 -18.58 -7.44 4.93
C LYS A 51 -18.09 -7.41 3.48
N LEU A 52 -18.91 -6.84 2.59
CA LEU A 52 -18.52 -6.57 1.21
C LEU A 52 -18.20 -5.07 1.07
N ASN A 53 -16.93 -4.77 0.79
CA ASN A 53 -16.52 -3.42 0.42
C ASN A 53 -16.60 -3.28 -1.11
N ILE A 54 -17.68 -2.68 -1.60
CA ILE A 54 -17.97 -2.59 -3.02
C ILE A 54 -17.60 -1.19 -3.51
N SER A 55 -16.80 -1.14 -4.58
CA SER A 55 -16.41 0.09 -5.25
C SER A 55 -17.00 0.18 -6.66
N TYR A 56 -17.40 1.38 -7.07
CA TYR A 56 -17.77 1.68 -8.45
C TYR A 56 -16.80 2.71 -9.04
N PRO A 57 -15.76 2.27 -9.77
CA PRO A 57 -14.68 3.15 -10.22
C PRO A 57 -15.10 4.24 -11.20
N ALA A 58 -16.21 4.06 -11.92
CA ALA A 58 -16.70 5.06 -12.88
C ALA A 58 -17.12 6.36 -12.16
N ASN A 59 -17.85 6.23 -11.06
CA ASN A 59 -18.33 7.36 -10.25
C ASN A 59 -17.39 7.71 -9.09
N GLY A 60 -16.45 6.83 -8.73
CA GLY A 60 -15.52 7.06 -7.63
C GLY A 60 -16.16 6.94 -6.24
N SER A 61 -17.25 6.19 -6.14
CA SER A 61 -17.99 5.88 -4.92
C SER A 61 -17.61 4.50 -4.39
N GLN A 62 -17.84 4.30 -3.09
CA GLN A 62 -17.67 3.01 -2.42
C GLN A 62 -18.67 2.88 -1.29
N LYS A 63 -19.12 1.65 -1.02
CA LYS A 63 -20.06 1.33 0.05
C LYS A 63 -19.68 0.02 0.71
N LEU A 64 -19.72 0.00 2.04
CA LEU A 64 -19.58 -1.21 2.84
C LEU A 64 -20.98 -1.77 3.10
N ILE A 65 -21.20 -3.03 2.74
CA ILE A 65 -22.47 -3.73 2.96
C ILE A 65 -22.18 -4.95 3.84
N GLU A 66 -22.93 -5.10 4.91
CA GLU A 66 -22.86 -6.28 5.78
C GLU A 66 -23.83 -7.33 5.25
N ILE A 67 -23.35 -8.56 5.07
CA ILE A 67 -24.16 -9.67 4.59
C ILE A 67 -24.03 -10.85 5.55
N ASP A 68 -25.18 -11.28 6.05
CA ASP A 68 -25.28 -12.41 6.99
C ASP A 68 -25.74 -13.69 6.29
N ASP A 69 -26.37 -13.57 5.12
CA ASP A 69 -26.90 -14.70 4.37
C ASP A 69 -25.80 -15.40 3.56
N ASP A 70 -25.40 -16.58 4.06
CA ASP A 70 -24.40 -17.45 3.42
C ASP A 70 -24.76 -17.85 1.99
N ARG A 71 -26.05 -17.91 1.62
CA ARG A 71 -26.47 -18.27 0.26
C ARG A 71 -26.00 -17.22 -0.75
N LYS A 72 -26.05 -15.94 -0.37
CA LYS A 72 -25.56 -14.82 -1.19
C LYS A 72 -24.04 -14.81 -1.28
N LEU A 73 -23.35 -15.22 -0.21
CA LEU A 73 -21.89 -15.28 -0.16
C LEU A 73 -21.30 -16.47 -0.94
N ARG A 74 -22.06 -17.57 -1.07
CA ARG A 74 -21.62 -18.80 -1.76
C ARG A 74 -21.14 -18.56 -3.19
N ALA A 75 -21.73 -17.61 -3.91
CA ALA A 75 -21.30 -17.24 -5.27
C ALA A 75 -19.84 -16.75 -5.33
N PHE A 76 -19.35 -16.17 -4.23
CA PHE A 76 -17.98 -15.68 -4.11
C PHE A 76 -17.01 -16.71 -3.55
N MET A 77 -17.47 -17.86 -3.03
CA MET A 77 -16.59 -18.85 -2.41
C MET A 77 -15.83 -19.66 -3.46
N GLU A 78 -14.60 -20.08 -3.09
CA GLU A 78 -13.70 -20.85 -3.95
C GLU A 78 -13.30 -20.12 -5.25
N LYS A 79 -13.58 -18.82 -5.33
CA LYS A 79 -13.18 -17.97 -6.44
C LYS A 79 -11.81 -17.38 -6.17
N ARG A 80 -11.06 -17.17 -7.25
CA ARG A 80 -9.79 -16.46 -7.18
C ARG A 80 -10.04 -14.95 -7.28
N MET A 81 -9.19 -14.18 -6.63
CA MET A 81 -9.03 -12.76 -6.92
C MET A 81 -8.87 -12.52 -8.43
N GLY A 82 -9.66 -11.58 -8.97
CA GLY A 82 -9.73 -11.25 -10.38
C GLY A 82 -10.85 -11.91 -11.18
N SER A 83 -11.64 -12.82 -10.58
CA SER A 83 -12.83 -13.42 -11.22
C SER A 83 -13.94 -12.39 -11.51
N GLU A 84 -14.83 -12.67 -12.49
CA GLU A 84 -15.60 -11.65 -13.22
C GLU A 84 -17.07 -11.43 -12.82
N LEU A 85 -17.63 -12.11 -11.81
CA LEU A 85 -19.02 -11.85 -11.35
C LEU A 85 -19.17 -10.42 -10.81
N PHE A 86 -18.39 -10.14 -9.77
CA PHE A 86 -17.87 -8.84 -9.44
C PHE A 86 -16.36 -9.01 -9.41
N LYS A 87 -15.58 -8.03 -9.87
CA LYS A 87 -14.14 -8.17 -9.84
C LYS A 87 -13.68 -8.27 -8.38
N ILE A 88 -13.27 -9.46 -7.95
CA ILE A 88 -12.71 -9.64 -6.62
C ILE A 88 -11.32 -9.00 -6.61
N THR A 89 -11.20 -7.85 -5.96
CA THR A 89 -9.95 -7.07 -5.92
C THR A 89 -9.05 -7.44 -4.75
N GLY A 90 -9.58 -8.12 -3.75
CA GLY A 90 -8.86 -8.61 -2.58
C GLY A 90 -9.77 -8.76 -1.38
N GLY A 91 -9.19 -8.68 -0.19
CA GLY A 91 -9.91 -8.80 1.07
C GLY A 91 -8.97 -8.93 2.27
N ASN A 92 -9.56 -9.05 3.44
CA ASN A 92 -8.88 -9.25 4.72
C ASN A 92 -9.46 -10.48 5.44
N ASP A 93 -8.56 -11.31 5.94
CA ASP A 93 -8.87 -12.42 6.86
C ASP A 93 -9.46 -11.87 8.18
N LYS A 94 -10.15 -12.70 8.96
CA LYS A 94 -10.71 -12.35 10.27
C LYS A 94 -9.68 -11.80 11.25
N GLN A 95 -8.43 -12.27 11.17
CA GLN A 95 -7.31 -11.71 11.97
C GLN A 95 -6.59 -10.52 11.29
N GLY A 96 -7.16 -9.97 10.22
CA GLY A 96 -6.66 -8.76 9.55
C GLY A 96 -5.56 -8.98 8.50
N PHE A 97 -5.13 -10.21 8.24
CA PHE A 97 -4.12 -10.49 7.22
C PHE A 97 -4.70 -10.23 5.82
N PRO A 98 -4.03 -9.41 4.97
CA PRO A 98 -4.52 -9.09 3.64
C PRO A 98 -4.33 -10.25 2.67
N MET A 99 -5.23 -10.38 1.69
CA MET A 99 -5.07 -11.29 0.55
C MET A 99 -3.98 -10.83 -0.40
N LYS A 100 -3.29 -11.78 -1.05
CA LYS A 100 -2.26 -11.49 -2.07
C LYS A 100 -2.46 -12.30 -3.33
N GLN A 101 -2.52 -11.60 -4.46
CA GLN A 101 -2.58 -12.18 -5.79
C GLN A 101 -1.40 -13.13 -6.05
N GLY A 102 -1.70 -14.28 -6.67
CA GLY A 102 -0.71 -15.30 -7.04
C GLY A 102 -0.45 -16.37 -5.99
N VAL A 103 -0.96 -16.21 -4.76
CA VAL A 103 -0.93 -17.28 -3.74
C VAL A 103 -2.17 -18.15 -3.94
N LEU A 104 -2.04 -19.25 -4.68
CA LEU A 104 -3.17 -20.11 -5.10
C LEU A 104 -3.64 -21.08 -4.01
N LEU A 105 -3.69 -20.60 -2.77
CA LEU A 105 -4.21 -21.34 -1.63
C LEU A 105 -5.34 -20.52 -1.01
N PRO A 106 -6.29 -21.16 -0.29
CA PRO A 106 -7.21 -20.42 0.55
C PRO A 106 -6.45 -19.89 1.77
N ASN A 107 -5.75 -20.75 2.50
CA ASN A 107 -5.12 -20.44 3.79
C ASN A 107 -3.99 -19.39 3.77
N ARG A 108 -3.49 -19.05 4.97
CA ARG A 108 -2.38 -18.12 5.18
C ARG A 108 -1.02 -18.80 4.95
N VAL A 109 -0.09 -18.07 4.33
CA VAL A 109 1.29 -18.51 4.11
C VAL A 109 2.30 -17.42 4.48
N LYS A 110 3.52 -17.82 4.87
CA LYS A 110 4.61 -16.89 5.20
C LYS A 110 5.57 -16.71 4.02
N LEU A 111 5.47 -15.57 3.35
CA LEU A 111 6.30 -15.22 2.19
C LEU A 111 7.39 -14.22 2.56
N LEU A 112 8.54 -14.31 1.90
CA LEU A 112 9.61 -13.32 2.00
C LEU A 112 9.35 -12.16 1.01
N LEU A 113 8.94 -11.00 1.53
CA LEU A 113 8.55 -9.84 0.72
C LEU A 113 9.66 -8.77 0.72
N SER A 114 10.01 -8.28 -0.46
CA SER A 114 10.85 -7.09 -0.74
C SER A 114 10.00 -5.86 -1.13
N ASP A 115 10.69 -4.75 -1.45
CA ASP A 115 10.09 -3.56 -2.06
C ASP A 115 9.30 -3.88 -3.34
N GLY A 116 8.24 -3.12 -3.59
CA GLY A 116 7.35 -3.28 -4.75
C GLY A 116 6.31 -4.41 -4.64
N HIS A 117 6.47 -5.37 -3.72
CA HIS A 117 5.42 -6.38 -3.50
C HIS A 117 4.24 -5.84 -2.69
N SER A 118 3.02 -6.30 -3.03
CA SER A 118 1.84 -6.05 -2.20
C SER A 118 1.99 -6.65 -0.79
N CYS A 119 1.27 -6.05 0.17
CA CYS A 119 1.18 -6.45 1.59
C CYS A 119 2.42 -6.13 2.46
N TYR A 120 3.43 -5.46 1.89
CA TYR A 120 4.61 -5.01 2.62
C TYR A 120 5.11 -3.66 2.11
N ARG A 121 5.65 -2.84 3.02
CA ARG A 121 6.37 -1.61 2.70
C ARG A 121 7.67 -1.63 3.52
N PRO A 122 8.84 -1.72 2.88
CA PRO A 122 10.11 -1.76 3.58
C PRO A 122 10.38 -0.46 4.34
N ARG A 123 11.15 -0.55 5.44
CA ARG A 123 11.56 0.62 6.24
C ARG A 123 12.98 1.05 5.89
N ARG A 124 13.81 0.11 5.43
CA ARG A 124 15.15 0.38 4.90
C ARG A 124 15.27 -0.10 3.46
N THR A 125 16.09 0.58 2.67
CA THR A 125 16.38 0.18 1.29
C THR A 125 17.01 -1.21 1.28
N GLY A 126 16.50 -2.09 0.40
CA GLY A 126 16.98 -3.48 0.29
C GLY A 126 16.45 -4.44 1.36
N GLU A 127 15.65 -3.98 2.33
CA GLU A 127 15.06 -4.84 3.36
C GLU A 127 14.09 -5.85 2.74
N ARG A 128 14.22 -7.12 3.14
CA ARG A 128 13.24 -8.17 2.88
C ARG A 128 12.73 -8.72 4.20
N LYS A 129 11.42 -8.89 4.33
CA LYS A 129 10.80 -9.41 5.57
C LYS A 129 9.84 -10.56 5.27
N ARG A 130 9.96 -11.64 6.05
CA ARG A 130 9.01 -12.75 6.00
C ARG A 130 7.73 -12.35 6.73
N LYS A 131 6.60 -12.31 6.03
CA LYS A 131 5.29 -11.92 6.58
C LYS A 131 4.23 -12.95 6.23
N SER A 132 3.30 -13.19 7.16
CA SER A 132 2.10 -13.96 6.90
C SER A 132 1.14 -13.16 6.02
N VAL A 133 0.59 -13.80 5.01
CA VAL A 133 -0.32 -13.22 4.04
C VAL A 133 -1.41 -14.23 3.72
N ARG A 134 -2.64 -13.77 3.50
CA ARG A 134 -3.77 -14.62 3.11
C ARG A 134 -3.68 -14.95 1.62
N GLY A 135 -4.05 -16.17 1.25
CA GLY A 135 -4.08 -16.58 -0.14
C GLY A 135 -5.12 -15.84 -0.99
N ALA A 136 -5.07 -16.07 -2.30
CA ALA A 136 -5.92 -15.40 -3.30
C ALA A 136 -7.28 -16.08 -3.50
N ILE A 137 -7.49 -17.27 -2.93
CA ILE A 137 -8.76 -18.00 -2.98
C ILE A 137 -9.64 -17.53 -1.82
N THR A 138 -10.88 -17.17 -2.14
CA THR A 138 -11.88 -16.72 -1.17
C THR A 138 -12.45 -17.88 -0.36
N GLY A 139 -12.72 -17.62 0.92
CA GLY A 139 -13.35 -18.55 1.85
C GLY A 139 -14.15 -17.81 2.92
N GLN A 140 -14.88 -18.56 3.75
CA GLN A 140 -15.75 -18.04 4.82
C GLN A 140 -14.97 -17.49 6.04
N ASP A 141 -13.66 -17.68 6.05
CA ASP A 141 -12.74 -17.15 7.05
C ASP A 141 -12.30 -15.71 6.75
N LEU A 142 -12.78 -15.09 5.67
CA LEU A 142 -12.62 -13.67 5.43
C LEU A 142 -13.57 -12.85 6.32
N ALA A 143 -13.10 -11.70 6.80
CA ALA A 143 -13.95 -10.70 7.45
C ALA A 143 -14.48 -9.68 6.44
N VAL A 144 -13.65 -9.28 5.47
CA VAL A 144 -14.02 -8.30 4.44
C VAL A 144 -13.57 -8.79 3.08
N LEU A 145 -14.46 -8.73 2.10
CA LEU A 145 -14.14 -8.95 0.69
C LEU A 145 -14.25 -7.64 -0.08
N ALA A 146 -13.21 -7.31 -0.85
CA ALA A 146 -13.15 -6.09 -1.65
C ALA A 146 -13.57 -6.38 -3.09
N LEU A 147 -14.66 -5.76 -3.52
CA LEU A 147 -15.28 -5.97 -4.83
C LEU A 147 -15.24 -4.68 -5.66
N SER A 148 -15.13 -4.84 -6.98
CA SER A 148 -15.24 -3.75 -7.93
C SER A 148 -16.27 -4.09 -9.02
N ILE A 149 -17.20 -3.18 -9.23
CA ILE A 149 -18.23 -3.29 -10.27
C ILE A 149 -17.59 -2.97 -11.63
N ILE A 150 -17.65 -3.92 -12.56
CA ILE A 150 -17.17 -3.73 -13.95
C ILE A 150 -18.29 -3.24 -14.85
N LYS A 151 -19.49 -3.83 -14.74
CA LYS A 151 -20.68 -3.49 -15.51
C LYS A 151 -21.81 -3.15 -14.56
N GLN A 152 -22.53 -2.07 -14.84
CA GLN A 152 -23.72 -1.67 -14.10
C GLN A 152 -24.89 -2.57 -14.52
N GLY A 153 -25.73 -2.97 -13.55
CA GLY A 153 -26.99 -3.65 -13.83
C GLY A 153 -28.10 -2.65 -14.18
N GLU A 154 -29.33 -3.13 -14.30
CA GLU A 154 -30.49 -2.30 -14.63
C GLU A 154 -30.89 -1.37 -13.47
N ASN A 155 -30.81 -1.86 -12.23
CA ASN A 155 -31.21 -1.12 -11.04
C ASN A 155 -30.04 -0.40 -10.38
N ASP A 156 -30.31 0.83 -9.92
CA ASP A 156 -29.36 1.62 -9.17
C ASP A 156 -29.24 1.20 -7.70
N ILE A 157 -28.03 1.33 -7.16
CA ILE A 157 -27.70 1.00 -5.77
C ILE A 157 -27.48 2.32 -5.01
N PRO A 158 -28.26 2.59 -3.94
CA PRO A 158 -28.20 3.85 -3.23
C PRO A 158 -26.83 4.05 -2.57
N GLY A 159 -26.25 5.24 -2.77
CA GLY A 159 -24.93 5.59 -2.25
C GLY A 159 -23.74 4.98 -2.99
N LEU A 160 -23.98 4.25 -4.09
CA LEU A 160 -22.93 3.70 -4.95
C LEU A 160 -23.08 4.17 -6.40
N THR A 161 -24.16 3.82 -7.10
CA THR A 161 -24.34 4.25 -8.50
C THR A 161 -24.98 5.64 -8.60
N ASP A 162 -25.77 6.02 -7.61
CA ASP A 162 -26.46 7.32 -7.53
C ASP A 162 -25.49 8.51 -7.37
N VAL A 163 -24.47 8.38 -6.51
CA VAL A 163 -23.56 9.49 -6.18
C VAL A 163 -22.32 9.48 -7.09
N VAL A 164 -22.01 10.62 -7.69
CA VAL A 164 -20.79 10.85 -8.48
C VAL A 164 -19.80 11.72 -7.73
N ASN A 165 -18.65 11.15 -7.38
CA ASN A 165 -17.56 11.87 -6.71
C ASN A 165 -16.57 12.43 -7.75
N PRO A 166 -16.40 13.76 -7.85
CA PRO A 166 -15.48 14.34 -8.81
C PRO A 166 -14.02 14.04 -8.45
N LYS A 167 -13.17 13.92 -9.47
CA LYS A 167 -11.73 13.73 -9.27
C LYS A 167 -11.13 14.97 -8.60
N ARG A 168 -10.58 14.78 -7.40
CA ARG A 168 -10.00 15.86 -6.58
C ARG A 168 -8.88 16.65 -7.26
N LEU A 169 -8.07 16.02 -8.10
CA LEU A 169 -6.88 16.64 -8.71
C LEU A 169 -6.89 16.51 -10.23
N GLY A 170 -6.58 17.63 -10.89
CA GLY A 170 -6.37 17.68 -12.33
C GLY A 170 -4.94 17.32 -12.77
N PRO A 171 -4.70 17.26 -14.08
CA PRO A 171 -3.37 17.00 -14.64
C PRO A 171 -2.34 18.10 -14.30
N LYS A 172 -1.14 17.71 -13.84
CA LYS A 172 -0.03 18.65 -13.52
C LYS A 172 1.02 18.82 -14.62
N ARG A 173 1.17 17.83 -15.50
CA ARG A 173 2.22 17.79 -16.53
C ARG A 173 1.69 18.43 -17.81
N ALA A 174 2.47 19.29 -18.48
CA ALA A 174 2.06 19.98 -19.70
C ALA A 174 1.48 19.03 -20.78
N THR A 175 2.11 17.87 -21.01
CA THR A 175 1.62 16.88 -21.99
C THR A 175 0.32 16.21 -21.57
N LYS A 176 0.08 16.01 -20.27
CA LYS A 176 -1.19 15.46 -19.77
C LYS A 176 -2.31 16.48 -19.84
N ILE A 177 -2.02 17.76 -19.62
CA ILE A 177 -2.98 18.86 -19.79
C ILE A 177 -3.43 18.93 -21.26
N ARG A 178 -2.47 18.87 -22.21
CA ARG A 178 -2.80 18.85 -23.65
C ARG A 178 -3.71 17.70 -24.03
N ARG A 179 -3.35 16.47 -23.64
CA ARG A 179 -4.18 15.28 -23.91
C ARG A 179 -5.56 15.37 -23.26
N PHE A 180 -5.67 15.98 -22.08
CA PHE A 180 -6.94 16.07 -21.36
C PHE A 180 -7.94 17.00 -22.04
N PHE A 181 -7.47 18.13 -22.59
CA PHE A 181 -8.31 19.11 -23.29
C PHE A 181 -8.26 18.98 -24.82
N GLY A 182 -7.59 17.96 -25.37
CA GLY A 182 -7.41 17.80 -26.81
C GLY A 182 -6.62 18.94 -27.48
N LEU A 183 -5.74 19.61 -26.74
CA LEU A 183 -5.01 20.79 -27.24
C LEU A 183 -3.85 20.41 -28.16
N ASP A 184 -3.56 21.32 -29.09
CA ASP A 184 -2.43 21.22 -29.97
C ASP A 184 -1.11 21.59 -29.29
N LYS A 185 -0.02 21.30 -29.99
CA LYS A 185 1.34 21.61 -29.51
C LYS A 185 1.60 23.12 -29.44
N LYS A 186 0.90 23.91 -30.27
CA LYS A 186 1.04 25.37 -30.36
C LYS A 186 0.31 26.09 -29.23
N ASP A 187 -0.70 25.47 -28.64
CA ASP A 187 -1.52 26.08 -27.60
C ASP A 187 -0.77 26.28 -26.28
N ASP A 188 -1.06 27.42 -25.64
CA ASP A 188 -0.50 27.74 -24.32
C ASP A 188 -1.30 27.04 -23.20
N VAL A 189 -0.73 25.94 -22.73
CA VAL A 189 -1.27 25.13 -21.62
C VAL A 189 -1.45 25.89 -20.31
N ARG A 190 -0.85 27.08 -20.14
CA ARG A 190 -0.98 27.88 -18.92
C ARG A 190 -2.39 28.38 -18.66
N LYS A 191 -3.14 28.66 -19.73
CA LYS A 191 -4.53 29.14 -19.66
C LYS A 191 -5.50 28.04 -19.23
N PHE A 192 -5.20 26.79 -19.59
CA PHE A 192 -6.06 25.63 -19.39
C PHE A 192 -5.76 24.84 -18.09
N VAL A 193 -5.04 25.43 -17.13
CA VAL A 193 -4.79 24.76 -15.85
C VAL A 193 -6.01 24.84 -14.97
N ILE A 194 -6.54 23.68 -14.57
CA ILE A 194 -7.66 23.59 -13.62
C ILE A 194 -7.24 24.24 -12.29
N ARG A 195 -8.01 25.23 -11.87
CA ARG A 195 -7.84 25.95 -10.60
C ARG A 195 -8.85 25.44 -9.59
N ARG A 196 -8.47 25.44 -8.31
CA ARG A 196 -9.35 25.15 -7.19
C ARG A 196 -9.57 26.43 -6.39
N THR A 197 -10.83 26.81 -6.17
CA THR A 197 -11.21 27.83 -5.19
C THR A 197 -11.00 27.29 -3.77
N VAL A 198 -10.37 28.10 -2.93
CA VAL A 198 -10.15 27.78 -1.52
C VAL A 198 -10.92 28.80 -0.71
N THR A 199 -12.07 28.37 -0.19
CA THR A 199 -12.86 29.10 0.80
C THR A 199 -12.31 28.81 2.19
N ARG A 200 -12.16 29.85 3.02
CA ARG A 200 -11.74 29.73 4.42
C ARG A 200 -12.60 30.69 5.23
N GLU A 201 -13.12 30.22 6.35
CA GLU A 201 -13.94 31.05 7.26
C GLU A 201 -13.20 32.34 7.62
N GLY A 202 -13.87 33.47 7.44
CA GLY A 202 -13.33 34.81 7.71
C GLY A 202 -12.24 35.31 6.75
N LYS A 203 -11.94 34.62 5.63
CA LYS A 203 -10.96 35.06 4.64
C LYS A 203 -11.56 35.06 3.24
N GLN A 204 -11.13 36.01 2.42
CA GLN A 204 -11.55 36.07 1.02
C GLN A 204 -11.13 34.81 0.26
N ASP A 205 -12.03 34.38 -0.62
CA ASP A 205 -11.81 33.24 -1.50
C ASP A 205 -10.67 33.53 -2.47
N TYR A 206 -9.78 32.55 -2.64
CA TYR A 206 -8.70 32.65 -3.60
C TYR A 206 -8.50 31.35 -4.37
N THR A 207 -8.02 31.47 -5.60
CA THR A 207 -7.84 30.32 -6.49
C THR A 207 -6.39 29.82 -6.46
N LYS A 208 -6.23 28.50 -6.26
CA LYS A 208 -4.93 27.81 -6.34
C LYS A 208 -4.84 27.02 -7.64
N ALA A 209 -3.66 27.07 -8.27
CA ALA A 209 -3.33 26.25 -9.43
C ALA A 209 -2.04 25.46 -9.19
N PRO A 210 -1.91 24.23 -9.71
CA PRO A 210 -0.66 23.50 -9.64
C PRO A 210 0.40 24.12 -10.55
N LYS A 211 1.66 24.13 -10.09
CA LYS A 211 2.81 24.44 -10.94
C LYS A 211 2.93 23.41 -12.08
N ILE A 212 2.86 23.87 -13.32
CA ILE A 212 2.96 23.01 -14.50
C ILE A 212 4.36 22.40 -14.60
N GLN A 213 4.42 21.08 -14.65
CA GLN A 213 5.69 20.37 -14.84
C GLN A 213 5.97 20.12 -16.33
N ARG A 214 7.25 20.15 -16.70
CA ARG A 214 7.76 19.89 -18.06
C ARG A 214 7.29 20.91 -19.11
N LEU A 215 6.88 22.10 -18.70
CA LEU A 215 6.67 23.23 -19.61
C LEU A 215 8.01 23.66 -20.25
N VAL A 216 7.98 24.14 -21.48
CA VAL A 216 9.12 24.81 -22.11
C VAL A 216 9.12 26.25 -21.62
N THR A 217 10.16 26.65 -20.89
CA THR A 217 10.31 28.00 -20.33
C THR A 217 11.56 28.67 -20.89
N PRO A 218 11.62 30.01 -20.95
CA PRO A 218 12.82 30.74 -21.38
C PRO A 218 14.08 30.32 -20.63
N GLN A 219 13.97 30.06 -19.32
CA GLN A 219 15.07 29.57 -18.50
C GLN A 219 15.56 28.17 -18.93
N ARG A 220 14.66 27.25 -19.32
CA ARG A 220 15.08 25.94 -19.86
C ARG A 220 15.80 26.09 -21.20
N LEU A 221 15.34 27.00 -22.06
CA LEU A 221 15.99 27.30 -23.34
C LEU A 221 17.37 27.93 -23.12
N GLN A 222 17.51 28.84 -22.15
CA GLN A 222 18.78 29.43 -21.77
C GLN A 222 19.76 28.38 -21.22
N ARG A 223 19.31 27.49 -20.32
CA ARG A 223 20.13 26.38 -19.81
C ARG A 223 20.58 25.44 -20.94
N LYS A 224 19.73 25.19 -21.93
CA LYS A 224 20.08 24.39 -23.12
C LYS A 224 21.15 25.10 -23.95
N ARG A 225 20.98 26.40 -24.24
CA ARG A 225 21.97 27.23 -24.96
C ARG A 225 23.31 27.25 -24.24
N ASN A 226 23.32 27.52 -22.93
CA ASN A 226 24.54 27.53 -22.11
C ASN A 226 25.27 26.19 -22.15
N ARG A 227 24.56 25.06 -22.01
CA ARG A 227 25.17 23.72 -22.10
C ARG A 227 25.88 23.51 -23.44
N ILE A 228 25.26 23.93 -24.54
CA ILE A 228 25.84 23.80 -25.89
C ILE A 228 27.05 24.73 -26.01
N ALA A 229 26.96 25.98 -25.53
CA ALA A 229 28.07 26.93 -25.53
C ALA A 229 29.28 26.42 -24.73
N ILE A 230 29.06 25.84 -23.55
CA ILE A 230 30.12 25.24 -22.74
C ILE A 230 30.79 24.08 -23.48
N LYS A 231 30.02 23.22 -24.16
CA LYS A 231 30.59 22.13 -24.98
C LYS A 231 31.47 22.66 -26.10
N ARG A 232 31.02 23.71 -26.82
CA ARG A 232 31.80 24.35 -27.88
C ARG A 232 33.09 24.96 -27.34
N ARG A 233 32.99 25.76 -26.28
CA ARG A 233 34.16 26.38 -25.62
C ARG A 233 35.19 25.35 -25.18
N ARG A 234 34.75 24.21 -24.62
CA ARG A 234 35.67 23.12 -24.24
C ARG A 234 36.36 22.49 -25.44
N ALA A 235 35.64 22.31 -26.55
CA ALA A 235 36.21 21.75 -27.77
C ALA A 235 37.19 22.73 -28.44
N GLU A 236 36.88 24.03 -28.44
CA GLU A 236 37.76 25.09 -28.92
C GLU A 236 39.03 25.18 -28.08
N ALA A 237 38.92 25.26 -26.75
CA ALA A 237 40.07 25.29 -25.85
C ALA A 237 40.96 24.05 -25.98
N ALA A 238 40.37 22.85 -26.17
CA ALA A 238 41.14 21.64 -26.42
C ALA A 238 41.89 21.68 -27.76
N ARG A 239 41.25 22.23 -28.81
CA ARG A 239 41.88 22.41 -30.12
C ARG A 239 43.02 23.42 -30.06
N GLU A 240 42.82 24.54 -29.39
CA GLU A 240 43.84 25.57 -29.16
C GLU A 240 45.03 25.00 -28.39
N ALA A 241 44.79 24.32 -27.27
CA ALA A 241 45.85 23.68 -26.48
C ALA A 241 46.63 22.62 -27.29
N ALA A 242 45.96 21.83 -28.14
CA ALA A 242 46.62 20.88 -29.02
C ALA A 242 47.49 21.58 -30.08
N ASN A 243 47.00 22.67 -30.66
CA ASN A 243 47.74 23.47 -31.63
C ASN A 243 48.97 24.13 -30.99
N ASP A 244 48.83 24.68 -29.78
CA ASP A 244 49.92 25.30 -29.05
C ASP A 244 50.98 24.28 -28.63
N TYR A 245 50.55 23.10 -28.18
CA TYR A 245 51.46 21.98 -27.91
C TYR A 245 52.19 21.51 -29.18
N ALA A 246 51.49 21.41 -30.31
CA ALA A 246 52.10 21.01 -31.58
C ALA A 246 53.16 22.02 -32.05
N LYS A 247 52.92 23.33 -31.89
CA LYS A 247 53.91 24.39 -32.16
C LYS A 247 55.14 24.25 -31.26
N LEU A 248 54.92 24.05 -29.96
CA LEU A 248 56.01 23.86 -28.98
C LEU A 248 56.84 22.60 -29.29
N LEU A 249 56.18 21.52 -29.69
CA LEU A 249 56.85 20.28 -30.07
C LEU A 249 57.69 20.49 -31.33
N ALA A 250 57.16 21.19 -32.33
CA ALA A 250 57.89 21.51 -33.55
C ALA A 250 59.16 22.33 -33.26
N SER A 251 59.10 23.34 -32.39
CA SER A 251 60.29 24.13 -32.03
C SER A 251 61.34 23.27 -31.32
N ARG A 252 60.95 22.43 -30.35
CA ARG A 252 61.89 21.53 -29.65
C ARG A 252 62.54 20.51 -30.58
N VAL A 253 61.79 19.94 -31.52
CA VAL A 253 62.34 19.00 -32.51
C VAL A 253 63.37 19.70 -33.42
N GLN A 254 63.12 20.95 -33.81
CA GLN A 254 64.08 21.72 -34.60
C GLN A 254 65.36 22.04 -33.79
N GLU A 255 65.22 22.44 -32.52
CA GLU A 255 66.36 22.67 -31.62
C GLU A 255 67.20 21.39 -31.41
N GLU A 256 66.57 20.23 -31.19
CA GLU A 256 67.30 18.96 -31.05
C GLU A 256 68.00 18.55 -32.35
N LYS A 257 67.34 18.74 -33.51
CA LYS A 257 67.96 18.49 -34.82
C LYS A 257 69.17 19.40 -35.03
N ALA A 258 69.06 20.68 -34.68
CA ALA A 258 70.16 21.63 -34.75
C ALA A 258 71.34 21.18 -33.87
N LYS A 259 71.10 20.87 -32.59
CA LYS A 259 72.11 20.34 -31.66
C LYS A 259 72.79 19.07 -32.19
N ARG A 260 72.01 18.12 -32.72
CA ARG A 260 72.56 16.88 -33.30
C ARG A 260 73.42 17.17 -34.54
N SER A 261 73.02 18.13 -35.37
CA SER A 261 73.80 18.54 -36.54
C SER A 261 75.11 19.23 -36.15
N GLU A 262 75.11 20.08 -35.12
CA GLU A 262 76.31 20.72 -34.58
C GLU A 262 77.29 19.70 -33.99
N LEU A 263 76.79 18.75 -33.20
CA LEU A 263 77.60 17.65 -32.69
C LEU A 263 78.24 16.82 -33.82
N ARG A 264 77.48 16.55 -34.90
CA ARG A 264 78.01 15.85 -36.07
C ARG A 264 79.11 16.66 -36.77
N LYS A 265 78.91 17.97 -36.95
CA LYS A 265 79.93 18.88 -37.50
C LYS A 265 81.19 18.89 -36.63
N ARG A 266 81.04 19.00 -35.31
CA ARG A 266 82.15 19.00 -34.35
C ARG A 266 82.95 17.68 -34.38
N ARG A 267 82.27 16.53 -34.47
CA ARG A 267 82.92 15.22 -34.64
C ARG A 267 83.65 15.10 -35.98
N ALA A 268 83.06 15.59 -37.06
CA ALA A 268 83.69 15.57 -38.37
C ALA A 268 84.96 16.45 -38.41
N SER A 269 84.95 17.61 -37.73
CA SER A 269 86.14 18.46 -37.61
C SER A 269 87.25 17.85 -36.73
N SER A 270 86.91 17.04 -35.72
CA SER A 270 87.92 16.38 -34.88
C SER A 270 88.59 15.16 -35.53
N LEU A 271 87.97 14.57 -36.55
CA LEU A 271 88.52 13.46 -37.36
C LEU A 271 89.42 13.93 -38.51
N ARG A 272 89.56 15.25 -38.71
CA ARG A 272 90.28 15.85 -39.84
C ARG A 272 91.67 16.40 -39.47
N LYS A 273 92.24 15.91 -38.37
CA LYS A 273 93.64 16.04 -37.97
C LYS A 273 94.30 14.67 -38.08
#